data_AF-A0A2C9KZ22-F1
#
_entry.id   AF-A0A2C9KZ22-F1
#
_cell.length_a   1.000
_cell.length_b   1.000
_cell.length_c   1.000
_cell.angle_alpha   90.00
_cell.angle_beta   90.00
_cell.angle_gamma   90.00
#
_symmetry.space_group_name_H-M   'P 1'
#
loop_
_entity.id
_entity.type
_entity.pdbx_description
1 polymer ?
#
loop_
_entity_poly.entity_id
_entity_poly.type
_entity_poly.pdbx_seq_one_letter_code
_entity_poly.pdbx_strand_id
1 'polypeptide(L)'
;MAPWSFGMRYELLHRWSLTRILTIAIFAALHEVLSKGPGTSNGCDFEDGLCGWSHDLTDDFNWVINQGETPTANTGPMADHTKNDSSGHYLFVESSAPQTTGHKARFLSPFYNVESLQNKCLEFYYHMYGEEGENNVGSLEVFVRPQKIPTIALDTDHQIFYKTGNQRDNWIKADVIVPQVTEPVQ
;
A
#
# COMPACT_ATOMS: atom_id res chain seq x y z
N MET A 1 15.48 67.80 -23.66
CA MET A 1 16.57 66.80 -23.57
C MET A 1 16.04 65.59 -22.82
N ALA A 2 16.01 64.44 -23.48
CA ALA A 2 16.03 63.11 -22.88
C ALA A 2 17.24 62.38 -23.53
N PRO A 3 17.66 61.16 -23.14
CA PRO A 3 17.37 60.34 -21.95
C PRO A 3 18.66 59.73 -21.34
N TRP A 4 18.58 59.12 -20.14
CA TRP A 4 19.42 57.96 -19.79
C TRP A 4 18.58 56.92 -19.05
N SER A 5 18.58 55.73 -19.64
CA SER A 5 17.96 54.46 -19.29
C SER A 5 18.86 53.62 -18.39
N PHE A 6 18.29 52.83 -17.46
CA PHE A 6 18.39 51.35 -17.37
C PHE A 6 17.88 50.86 -16.00
N GLY A 7 17.13 49.74 -15.99
CA GLY A 7 16.82 49.03 -14.74
C GLY A 7 15.53 48.21 -14.79
N MET A 8 15.48 47.20 -15.66
CA MET A 8 14.46 46.15 -15.65
C MET A 8 14.54 45.27 -14.39
N ARG A 9 13.36 44.80 -13.95
CA ARG A 9 13.07 43.55 -13.21
C ARG A 9 13.61 43.41 -11.79
N TYR A 10 12.69 43.44 -10.82
CA TYR A 10 12.69 42.49 -9.72
C TYR A 10 11.31 41.86 -9.62
N GLU A 11 11.11 40.80 -10.42
CA GLU A 11 10.14 39.76 -10.09
C GLU A 11 10.54 39.17 -8.73
N LEU A 12 9.82 39.53 -7.67
CA LEU A 12 9.86 38.84 -6.39
C LEU A 12 8.45 38.35 -6.03
N LEU A 13 7.80 37.70 -7.01
CA LEU A 13 6.71 36.74 -6.79
C LEU A 13 7.25 35.30 -6.78
N HIS A 14 8.50 35.13 -6.35
CA HIS A 14 9.09 33.82 -6.03
C HIS A 14 9.60 33.83 -4.60
N ARG A 15 8.74 34.25 -3.65
CA ARG A 15 8.80 33.66 -2.33
C ARG A 15 8.16 32.29 -2.45
N TRP A 16 8.97 31.37 -2.95
CA TRP A 16 8.73 29.95 -2.99
C TRP A 16 7.98 29.49 -1.74
N SER A 17 6.70 29.18 -1.91
CA SER A 17 5.93 28.34 -1.00
C SER A 17 6.47 26.91 -1.10
N LEU A 18 7.72 26.70 -0.69
CA LEU A 18 8.39 25.39 -0.65
C LEU A 18 8.32 24.76 0.74
N THR A 19 7.14 24.75 1.36
CA THR A 19 6.93 23.98 2.60
C THR A 19 5.48 23.53 2.76
N ARG A 20 4.88 23.04 1.67
CA ARG A 20 3.69 22.17 1.71
C ARG A 20 3.92 20.96 0.82
N ILE A 21 5.05 20.29 1.02
CA ILE A 21 5.12 18.85 0.71
C ILE A 21 4.84 18.22 2.06
N LEU A 22 3.55 18.18 2.40
CA LEU A 22 3.09 17.51 3.60
C LEU A 22 2.97 16.02 3.25
N THR A 23 3.46 15.29 4.23
CA THR A 23 3.97 13.95 4.15
C THR A 23 2.78 13.03 4.37
N ILE A 24 2.45 12.20 3.39
CA ILE A 24 1.43 11.17 3.59
C ILE A 24 2.05 9.84 3.30
N ALA A 25 1.76 8.88 4.16
CA ALA A 25 2.17 7.50 4.05
C ALA A 25 0.93 6.61 3.77
N ILE A 26 1.10 5.55 2.99
CA ILE A 26 0.05 4.58 2.67
C ILE A 26 0.36 3.31 3.43
N PHE A 27 -0.54 2.86 4.29
CA PHE A 27 -0.28 1.64 5.04
C PHE A 27 -1.27 0.58 4.59
N ALA A 28 -0.73 -0.44 3.93
CA ALA A 28 -1.33 -1.74 3.99
C ALA A 28 -0.34 -2.65 4.73
N ALA A 29 -0.60 -2.89 6.01
CA ALA A 29 -0.28 -4.24 6.43
C ALA A 29 -1.14 -5.16 5.59
N LEU A 30 -0.58 -6.28 5.18
CA LEU A 30 -1.35 -7.34 4.56
C LEU A 30 -1.25 -8.52 5.51
N HIS A 31 -2.08 -8.56 6.55
CA HIS A 31 -2.15 -9.77 7.36
C HIS A 31 -2.93 -10.85 6.61
N GLU A 32 -2.31 -11.58 5.69
CA GLU A 32 -3.05 -12.61 4.98
C GLU A 32 -3.45 -13.77 5.89
N VAL A 33 -4.71 -14.20 5.79
CA VAL A 33 -5.13 -15.55 6.16
C VAL A 33 -5.93 -16.15 5.00
N LEU A 34 -5.34 -17.13 4.28
CA LEU A 34 -6.12 -18.02 3.40
C LEU A 34 -6.84 -19.10 4.24
N SER A 35 -7.86 -18.70 4.99
CA SER A 35 -8.55 -19.62 5.92
C SER A 35 -9.44 -20.64 5.18
N LYS A 36 -9.48 -21.89 5.65
CA LYS A 36 -10.56 -22.84 5.34
C LYS A 36 -11.43 -22.94 6.60
N GLY A 37 -12.44 -22.09 6.74
CA GLY A 37 -13.27 -22.08 7.94
C GLY A 37 -12.48 -21.81 9.25
N PRO A 38 -13.15 -21.89 10.41
CA PRO A 38 -12.56 -21.44 11.67
C PRO A 38 -11.48 -22.41 12.16
N GLY A 39 -10.24 -21.92 12.35
CA GLY A 39 -9.21 -22.59 13.16
C GLY A 39 -7.96 -23.13 12.48
N THR A 40 -7.66 -22.81 11.22
CA THR A 40 -6.34 -23.12 10.62
C THR A 40 -5.72 -21.86 9.99
N SER A 41 -4.81 -21.19 10.71
CA SER A 41 -4.06 -20.02 10.23
C SER A 41 -2.68 -20.44 9.72
N ASN A 42 -2.51 -20.56 8.40
CA ASN A 42 -1.22 -20.30 7.77
C ASN A 42 -1.20 -18.82 7.37
N GLY A 43 -1.20 -17.95 8.39
CA GLY A 43 -1.25 -16.51 8.19
C GLY A 43 0.14 -15.89 8.05
N CYS A 44 0.19 -14.66 7.55
CA CYS A 44 1.41 -13.86 7.49
C CYS A 44 1.30 -12.66 8.42
N ASP A 45 1.97 -12.71 9.57
CA ASP A 45 2.01 -11.60 10.53
C ASP A 45 3.29 -10.74 10.43
N PHE A 46 4.22 -11.11 9.53
CA PHE A 46 5.49 -10.43 9.29
C PHE A 46 6.49 -10.45 10.45
N GLU A 47 6.23 -11.21 11.51
CA GLU A 47 7.11 -11.27 12.69
C GLU A 47 8.45 -11.96 12.37
N ASP A 48 8.40 -13.00 11.54
CA ASP A 48 9.56 -13.78 11.11
C ASP A 48 9.87 -13.58 9.61
N GLY A 49 9.48 -12.42 9.06
CA GLY A 49 9.72 -12.05 7.66
C GLY A 49 8.53 -12.26 6.74
N LEU A 50 8.79 -12.37 5.44
CA LEU A 50 7.75 -12.27 4.40
C LEU A 50 6.94 -13.57 4.17
N CYS A 51 7.06 -14.61 5.00
CA CYS A 51 6.24 -15.83 4.94
C CYS A 51 6.09 -16.49 3.53
N GLY A 52 7.07 -16.33 2.64
CA GLY A 52 7.05 -16.83 1.25
C GLY A 52 6.51 -15.85 0.20
N TRP A 53 6.00 -14.70 0.63
CA TRP A 53 5.72 -13.55 -0.23
C TRP A 53 7.01 -12.89 -0.72
N SER A 54 6.88 -12.12 -1.80
CA SER A 54 8.01 -11.48 -2.46
C SER A 54 7.64 -10.13 -3.05
N HIS A 55 8.63 -9.27 -3.26
CA HIS A 55 8.44 -8.01 -3.96
C HIS A 55 8.45 -8.22 -5.47
N ASP A 56 7.65 -7.42 -6.20
CA ASP A 56 7.76 -7.37 -7.66
C ASP A 56 8.92 -6.46 -8.07
N LEU A 57 9.96 -7.01 -8.70
CA LEU A 57 11.13 -6.23 -9.11
C LEU A 57 10.88 -5.35 -10.36
N THR A 58 9.67 -5.34 -10.90
CA THR A 58 9.28 -4.56 -12.07
C THR A 58 8.43 -3.34 -11.75
N ASP A 59 8.21 -3.05 -10.46
CA ASP A 59 7.48 -1.88 -9.98
C ASP A 59 8.42 -0.69 -9.66
N ASP A 60 7.86 0.37 -9.07
CA ASP A 60 8.60 1.61 -8.81
C ASP A 60 9.32 1.61 -7.46
N PHE A 61 8.79 0.89 -6.46
CA PHE A 61 9.36 0.78 -5.12
C PHE A 61 8.76 -0.39 -4.35
N ASN A 62 9.46 -0.82 -3.30
CA ASN A 62 9.07 -1.99 -2.52
C ASN A 62 8.36 -1.62 -1.22
N TRP A 63 7.46 -2.51 -0.81
CA TRP A 63 7.00 -2.63 0.57
C TRP A 63 8.17 -2.90 1.53
N VAL A 64 8.06 -2.43 2.76
CA VAL A 64 9.06 -2.69 3.82
C VAL A 64 8.36 -3.22 5.07
N ILE A 65 9.06 -4.02 5.87
CA ILE A 65 8.57 -4.37 7.21
C ILE A 65 8.88 -3.19 8.13
N ASN A 66 7.85 -2.63 8.76
CA ASN A 66 7.99 -1.62 9.80
C ASN A 66 7.54 -2.18 11.16
N GLN A 67 7.95 -1.48 12.22
CA GLN A 67 7.64 -1.83 13.61
C GLN A 67 7.27 -0.56 14.38
N GLY A 68 6.19 -0.61 15.15
CA GLY A 68 5.68 0.55 15.90
C GLY A 68 5.13 1.67 15.02
N GLU A 69 5.33 2.91 15.45
CA GLU A 69 4.82 4.09 14.75
C GLU A 69 5.44 4.28 13.36
N THR A 70 4.73 5.03 12.55
CA THR A 70 5.13 5.36 11.19
C THR A 70 6.20 6.46 11.22
N PRO A 71 7.18 6.46 10.28
CA PRO A 71 8.23 7.48 10.29
C PRO A 71 7.69 8.92 10.10
N THR A 72 6.54 9.03 9.45
CA THR A 72 5.86 10.28 9.15
C THR A 72 4.88 10.65 10.28
N ALA A 73 4.99 11.88 10.80
CA ALA A 73 4.06 12.37 11.83
C ALA A 73 2.63 12.56 11.30
N ASN A 74 1.64 12.51 12.18
CA ASN A 74 0.20 12.61 11.85
C ASN A 74 -0.29 11.56 10.83
N THR A 75 0.43 10.44 10.77
CA THR A 75 0.01 9.23 10.04
C THR A 75 -0.02 8.08 11.04
N GLY A 76 -0.46 6.90 10.62
CA GLY A 76 -0.59 5.74 11.49
C GLY A 76 -0.44 4.47 10.67
N PRO A 77 -0.11 3.33 11.26
CA PRO A 77 -0.54 2.96 12.60
C PRO A 77 0.47 3.29 13.71
N MET A 78 -0.01 3.37 14.95
CA MET A 78 0.86 3.49 16.14
C MET A 78 1.53 2.15 16.53
N ALA A 79 0.90 1.04 16.13
CA ALA A 79 1.30 -0.34 16.44
C ALA A 79 0.72 -1.30 15.40
N ASP A 80 1.32 -2.49 15.26
CA ASP A 80 0.78 -3.52 14.37
C ASP A 80 -0.59 -4.04 14.85
N HIS A 81 -1.32 -4.70 13.96
CA HIS A 81 -2.65 -5.25 14.31
C HIS A 81 -2.58 -6.46 15.24
N THR A 82 -1.54 -7.29 15.12
CA THR A 82 -1.44 -8.61 15.76
C THR A 82 -1.09 -8.50 17.23
N LYS A 83 -0.05 -7.74 17.59
CA LYS A 83 0.36 -7.53 18.98
C LYS A 83 -0.26 -6.28 19.59
N ASN A 84 -0.63 -5.30 18.75
CA ASN A 84 -1.21 -4.03 19.20
C ASN A 84 -0.28 -3.32 20.21
N ASP A 85 1.03 -3.47 20.01
CA ASP A 85 2.09 -2.75 20.70
C ASP A 85 3.24 -2.41 19.74
N SER A 86 4.23 -1.65 20.21
CA SER A 86 5.35 -1.20 19.36
C SER A 86 6.33 -2.31 19.00
N SER A 87 6.11 -3.55 19.43
CA SER A 87 7.00 -4.69 19.17
C SER A 87 6.57 -5.52 17.97
N GLY A 88 5.34 -5.38 17.49
CA GLY A 88 4.88 -6.14 16.34
C GLY A 88 5.22 -5.51 15.00
N HIS A 89 5.22 -6.36 13.99
CA HIS A 89 5.67 -6.06 12.64
C HIS A 89 4.47 -5.95 11.70
N TYR A 90 4.60 -5.07 10.71
CA TYR A 90 3.63 -4.95 9.65
C TYR A 90 4.30 -4.52 8.35
N LEU A 91 3.66 -4.84 7.24
CA LEU A 91 4.10 -4.39 5.93
C LEU A 91 3.67 -2.93 5.69
N PHE A 92 4.55 -2.14 5.08
CA PHE A 92 4.41 -0.69 4.99
C PHE A 92 4.93 -0.14 3.66
N VAL A 93 4.29 0.92 3.14
CA VAL A 93 4.79 1.75 2.03
C VAL A 93 4.71 3.25 2.35
N GLU A 94 5.82 3.95 2.22
CA GLU A 94 5.82 5.41 2.32
C GLU A 94 5.33 5.99 0.99
N SER A 95 4.22 6.76 1.02
CA SER A 95 3.66 7.40 -0.18
C SER A 95 4.10 8.83 -0.35
N SER A 96 4.83 9.38 0.61
CA SER A 96 5.39 10.71 0.55
C SER A 96 6.67 10.70 -0.27
N ALA A 97 7.33 11.86 -0.38
CA ALA A 97 8.53 11.99 -1.18
C ALA A 97 9.58 10.90 -0.82
N PRO A 98 10.22 10.27 -1.82
CA PRO A 98 10.26 10.63 -3.25
C PRO A 98 9.09 10.13 -4.13
N GLN A 99 8.04 9.54 -3.58
CA GLN A 99 6.99 8.87 -4.35
C GLN A 99 6.07 9.92 -4.97
N THR A 100 5.60 9.63 -6.19
CA THR A 100 4.73 10.53 -6.95
C THR A 100 3.51 9.79 -7.47
N THR A 101 2.48 10.54 -7.88
CA THR A 101 1.26 9.98 -8.43
C THR A 101 1.55 9.01 -9.57
N GLY A 102 1.06 7.78 -9.44
CA GLY A 102 1.25 6.73 -10.43
C GLY A 102 2.36 5.74 -10.10
N HIS A 103 3.24 6.04 -9.14
CA HIS A 103 4.18 5.05 -8.61
C HIS A 103 3.42 3.91 -7.94
N LYS A 104 3.90 2.68 -8.14
CA LYS A 104 3.28 1.46 -7.62
C LYS A 104 4.32 0.63 -6.86
N ALA A 105 3.83 -0.04 -5.81
CA ALA A 105 4.52 -1.10 -5.11
C ALA A 105 3.62 -2.34 -5.11
N ARG A 106 4.13 -3.47 -5.59
CA ARG A 106 3.42 -4.74 -5.70
C ARG A 106 4.08 -5.78 -4.81
N PHE A 107 3.25 -6.44 -4.02
CA PHE A 107 3.64 -7.53 -3.15
C PHE A 107 2.95 -8.80 -3.61
N LEU A 108 3.73 -9.86 -3.79
CA LEU A 108 3.36 -11.03 -4.55
C LEU A 108 3.30 -12.25 -3.64
N SER A 109 2.14 -12.89 -3.58
CA SER A 109 1.97 -14.16 -2.88
C SER A 109 2.76 -15.30 -3.56
N PRO A 110 2.87 -16.48 -2.94
CA PRO A 110 3.14 -17.70 -3.69
C PRO A 110 2.06 -17.97 -4.74
N PHE A 111 2.37 -18.77 -5.75
CA PHE A 111 1.35 -19.31 -6.64
C PHE A 111 0.51 -20.37 -5.92
N TYR A 112 -0.81 -20.27 -6.08
CA TYR A 112 -1.78 -21.21 -5.57
C TYR A 112 -2.40 -22.02 -6.71
N ASN A 113 -2.48 -23.34 -6.52
CA ASN A 113 -3.17 -24.21 -7.46
C ASN A 113 -4.69 -24.10 -7.28
N VAL A 114 -5.45 -24.40 -8.34
CA VAL A 114 -6.93 -24.32 -8.36
C VAL A 114 -7.58 -24.99 -7.14
N GLU A 115 -7.15 -26.20 -6.82
CA GLU A 115 -7.70 -26.99 -5.70
C GLU A 115 -7.48 -26.32 -4.33
N SER A 116 -6.39 -25.58 -4.18
CA SER A 116 -6.04 -24.93 -2.91
C SER A 116 -6.89 -23.70 -2.61
N LEU A 117 -7.50 -23.10 -3.64
CA LEU A 117 -8.33 -21.90 -3.54
C LEU A 117 -9.84 -22.17 -3.53
N GLN A 118 -10.27 -23.42 -3.72
CA GLN A 118 -11.69 -23.77 -3.67
C GLN A 118 -12.31 -23.40 -2.31
N ASN A 119 -13.32 -22.52 -2.35
CA ASN A 119 -14.02 -22.00 -1.18
C ASN A 119 -13.11 -21.28 -0.17
N LYS A 120 -12.06 -20.62 -0.66
CA LYS A 120 -11.17 -19.78 0.14
C LYS A 120 -11.57 -18.32 0.05
N CYS A 121 -11.32 -17.60 1.14
CA CYS A 121 -11.34 -16.15 1.17
C CYS A 121 -9.94 -15.67 1.52
N LEU A 122 -9.57 -14.52 0.97
CA LEU A 122 -8.43 -13.75 1.39
C LEU A 122 -8.89 -12.80 2.51
N GLU A 123 -8.41 -13.04 3.72
CA GLU A 123 -8.62 -12.16 4.86
C GLU A 123 -7.35 -11.34 5.09
N PHE A 124 -7.48 -10.02 5.29
CA PHE A 124 -6.38 -9.14 5.69
C PHE A 124 -6.81 -7.89 6.44
N TYR A 125 -5.86 -7.26 7.14
CA TYR A 125 -6.08 -6.01 7.87
C TYR A 125 -5.23 -4.90 7.28
N TYR A 126 -5.83 -3.78 6.91
CA TYR A 126 -5.14 -2.62 6.30
C TYR A 126 -5.36 -1.33 7.11
N HIS A 127 -4.51 -0.32 6.93
CA HIS A 127 -4.56 0.94 7.70
C HIS A 127 -4.26 2.16 6.81
N MET A 128 -5.27 2.73 6.16
CA MET A 128 -5.05 3.89 5.29
C MET A 128 -5.42 5.18 6.04
N TYR A 129 -4.42 5.83 6.64
CA TYR A 129 -4.59 7.08 7.38
C TYR A 129 -3.49 8.09 7.07
N GLY A 130 -3.90 9.34 6.85
CA GLY A 130 -2.99 10.47 6.66
C GLY A 130 -3.65 11.78 7.09
N GLU A 131 -2.89 12.87 7.01
CA GLU A 131 -3.31 14.18 7.51
C GLU A 131 -4.67 14.62 6.95
N GLU A 132 -5.51 15.19 7.82
CA GLU A 132 -6.85 15.63 7.49
C GLU A 132 -6.85 16.73 6.42
N GLY A 133 -7.65 16.55 5.36
CA GLY A 133 -7.72 17.46 4.22
C GLY A 133 -6.76 17.09 3.07
N GLU A 134 -5.90 16.09 3.27
CA GLU A 134 -5.03 15.60 2.21
C GLU A 134 -5.59 14.29 1.60
N ASN A 135 -6.08 14.36 0.37
CA ASN A 135 -6.65 13.22 -0.37
C ASN A 135 -5.59 12.27 -0.97
N ASN A 136 -4.35 12.28 -0.47
CA ASN A 136 -3.19 11.68 -1.15
C ASN A 136 -2.64 10.41 -0.49
N VAL A 137 -3.42 9.72 0.37
CA VAL A 137 -3.13 8.34 0.87
C VAL A 137 -3.26 7.29 -0.26
N GLY A 138 -3.09 7.65 -1.54
CA GLY A 138 -3.19 6.78 -2.71
C GLY A 138 -4.27 5.70 -2.67
N SER A 139 -3.94 4.49 -3.13
CA SER A 139 -4.89 3.37 -3.23
C SER A 139 -4.26 2.05 -2.83
N LEU A 140 -5.08 1.17 -2.25
CA LEU A 140 -4.78 -0.24 -1.98
C LEU A 140 -5.66 -1.10 -2.88
N GLU A 141 -5.01 -1.98 -3.64
CA GLU A 141 -5.66 -2.83 -4.63
C GLU A 141 -5.21 -4.27 -4.44
N VAL A 142 -6.12 -5.23 -4.62
CA VAL A 142 -5.79 -6.66 -4.65
C VAL A 142 -6.30 -7.25 -5.95
N PHE A 143 -5.44 -8.02 -6.60
CA PHE A 143 -5.71 -8.68 -7.87
C PHE A 143 -5.53 -10.19 -7.74
N VAL A 144 -6.23 -10.93 -8.58
CA VAL A 144 -5.95 -12.34 -8.84
C VAL A 144 -5.30 -12.44 -10.21
N ARG A 145 -4.03 -12.85 -10.24
CA ARG A 145 -3.21 -12.92 -11.45
C ARG A 145 -3.05 -14.37 -11.91
N PRO A 146 -3.62 -14.75 -13.06
CA PRO A 146 -3.28 -16.03 -13.70
C PRO A 146 -1.78 -16.14 -13.98
N GLN A 147 -1.20 -17.33 -13.83
CA GLN A 147 0.24 -17.56 -13.93
C GLN A 147 0.87 -17.06 -15.24
N LYS A 148 0.10 -17.04 -16.33
CA LYS A 148 0.56 -16.61 -17.65
C LYS A 148 0.46 -15.11 -17.89
N ILE A 149 -0.21 -14.37 -17.00
CA ILE A 149 -0.42 -12.93 -17.14
C ILE A 149 0.68 -12.21 -16.35
N PRO A 150 1.48 -11.33 -16.99
CA PRO A 150 2.48 -10.54 -16.27
C PRO A 150 1.79 -9.48 -15.40
N THR A 151 2.42 -9.09 -14.29
CA THR A 151 1.86 -8.12 -13.34
C THR A 151 1.54 -6.77 -13.97
N ILE A 152 2.28 -6.37 -15.02
CA ILE A 152 2.07 -5.11 -15.74
C ILE A 152 0.81 -5.12 -16.63
N ALA A 153 0.24 -6.28 -16.92
CA ALA A 153 -0.95 -6.45 -17.74
C ALA A 153 -2.23 -6.62 -16.91
N LEU A 154 -2.12 -6.53 -15.58
CA LEU A 154 -3.28 -6.56 -14.69
C LEU A 154 -4.09 -5.27 -14.83
N ASP A 155 -5.40 -5.44 -14.83
CA ASP A 155 -6.39 -4.38 -14.95
C ASP A 155 -7.59 -4.66 -14.03
N THR A 156 -8.67 -3.90 -14.18
CA THR A 156 -9.86 -4.00 -13.34
C THR A 156 -10.58 -5.34 -13.45
N ASP A 157 -10.41 -6.10 -14.53
CA ASP A 157 -11.04 -7.42 -14.67
C ASP A 157 -10.40 -8.46 -13.74
N HIS A 158 -9.17 -8.20 -13.30
CA HIS A 158 -8.43 -9.04 -12.37
C HIS A 158 -8.57 -8.56 -10.91
N GLN A 159 -9.18 -7.39 -10.68
CA GLN A 159 -9.23 -6.74 -9.37
C GLN A 159 -10.34 -7.35 -8.51
N ILE A 160 -10.01 -7.74 -7.27
CA ILE A 160 -10.95 -8.31 -6.30
C ILE A 160 -11.17 -7.40 -5.08
N PHE A 161 -10.31 -6.40 -4.87
CA PHE A 161 -10.45 -5.42 -3.80
C PHE A 161 -9.86 -4.07 -4.19
N TYR A 162 -10.48 -2.99 -3.71
CA TYR A 162 -10.04 -1.61 -3.94
C TYR A 162 -10.45 -0.70 -2.79
N LYS A 163 -9.50 0.08 -2.28
CA LYS A 163 -9.71 1.21 -1.37
C LYS A 163 -8.79 2.37 -1.75
N THR A 164 -9.22 3.60 -1.49
CA THR A 164 -8.47 4.80 -1.86
C THR A 164 -8.67 5.93 -0.88
N GLY A 165 -7.63 6.75 -0.70
CA GLY A 165 -7.64 7.88 0.20
C GLY A 165 -7.73 7.47 1.67
N ASN A 166 -7.97 8.47 2.52
CA ASN A 166 -8.05 8.27 3.96
C ASN A 166 -9.29 7.45 4.34
N GLN A 167 -9.10 6.36 5.09
CA GLN A 167 -10.16 5.44 5.50
C GLN A 167 -10.57 5.64 6.96
N ARG A 168 -9.60 5.88 7.86
CA ARG A 168 -9.66 6.24 9.30
C ARG A 168 -8.32 5.86 9.96
N ASP A 169 -8.03 6.45 11.11
CA ASP A 169 -6.91 6.05 11.98
C ASP A 169 -7.26 4.79 12.81
N ASN A 170 -7.47 3.66 12.13
CA ASN A 170 -7.67 2.34 12.74
C ASN A 170 -7.33 1.22 11.75
N TRP A 171 -6.94 0.06 12.27
CA TRP A 171 -6.86 -1.17 11.48
C TRP A 171 -8.25 -1.61 11.01
N ILE A 172 -8.41 -1.87 9.72
CA ILE A 172 -9.67 -2.28 9.10
C ILE A 172 -9.51 -3.68 8.53
N LYS A 173 -10.40 -4.59 8.93
CA LYS A 173 -10.49 -5.93 8.36
C LYS A 173 -11.12 -5.91 6.97
N ALA A 174 -10.52 -6.61 6.03
CA ALA A 174 -11.03 -6.94 4.71
C ALA A 174 -11.18 -8.46 4.59
N ASP A 175 -12.36 -8.88 4.14
CA ASP A 175 -12.68 -10.26 3.82
C ASP A 175 -13.08 -10.31 2.33
N VAL A 176 -12.24 -10.91 1.49
CA VAL A 176 -12.38 -10.88 0.03
C VAL A 176 -12.55 -12.29 -0.50
N ILE A 177 -13.65 -12.53 -1.21
CA ILE A 177 -13.90 -13.82 -1.85
C ILE A 177 -12.97 -13.95 -3.06
N VAL A 178 -12.17 -15.02 -3.09
CA VAL A 178 -11.37 -15.34 -4.26
C VAL A 178 -12.29 -15.96 -5.32
N PRO A 179 -12.36 -15.42 -6.55
CA PRO A 179 -13.18 -15.96 -7.62
C PRO A 179 -12.77 -17.40 -7.96
N GLN A 180 -13.68 -18.14 -8.58
CA GLN A 180 -13.34 -19.47 -9.08
C GLN A 180 -12.31 -19.34 -10.20
N VAL A 181 -11.19 -20.04 -10.05
CA VAL A 181 -10.08 -20.03 -11.00
C VAL A 181 -9.96 -21.38 -11.70
N THR A 182 -9.50 -21.37 -12.96
CA THR A 182 -9.33 -22.60 -13.78
C THR A 182 -7.87 -22.95 -14.04
N GLU A 183 -6.94 -22.11 -13.57
CA GLU A 183 -5.50 -22.30 -13.67
C GLU A 183 -4.81 -21.79 -12.39
N PRO A 184 -3.54 -22.12 -12.14
CA PRO A 184 -2.80 -21.56 -11.01
C PRO A 184 -2.75 -20.03 -11.07
N VAL A 185 -2.95 -19.40 -9.91
CA VAL A 185 -2.98 -17.93 -9.77
C VAL A 185 -2.09 -17.47 -8.64
N GLN A 186 -1.71 -16.20 -8.69
CA GLN A 186 -1.12 -15.45 -7.60
C GLN A 186 -2.11 -14.38 -7.17
#